data_AF-A0A0S2GL44-F1
#
_entry.id   AF-A0A0S2GL44-F1
#
_cell.length_a   1.000
_cell.length_b   1.000
_cell.length_c   1.000
_cell.angle_alpha   90.00
_cell.angle_beta   90.00
_cell.angle_gamma   90.00
#
_symmetry.space_group_name_H-M   'P 1'
#
loop_
_entity.id
_entity.type
_entity.pdbx_description
1 polymer ?
#
loop_
_entity_poly.entity_id
_entity_poly.type
_entity_poly.pdbx_seq_one_letter_code
_entity_poly.pdbx_strand_id
1 'polypeptide(L)'
;MEQSKTRKISKIYRALVNGILNQDKIIIKQPIGTMRYPGVAKGLQKPALSKVEVLERDSQLNQTLVQVEIESGRPHQIRIHLSFIGHPLLGDPLYDVGGQPMCFDSEHEDESFAEDGGYERPAKPVPGDCGYYLHAHQLVLSHPTKNEVIKITAPLPSILRTQAETEELM
;
A
#
# COMPACT_ATOMS: atom_id res chain seq x y z
N MET A 1 13.69 -33.27 11.76
CA MET A 1 12.67 -32.41 11.12
C MET A 1 13.05 -30.97 11.42
N GLU A 2 13.64 -30.28 10.45
CA GLU A 2 14.02 -28.86 10.59
C GLU A 2 12.75 -28.01 10.73
N GLN A 3 12.51 -27.49 11.92
CA GLN A 3 11.60 -26.37 12.09
C GLN A 3 12.28 -25.15 11.46
N SER A 4 11.92 -24.84 10.21
CA SER A 4 12.14 -23.51 9.64
C SER A 4 11.57 -22.49 10.63
N LYS A 5 12.45 -21.86 11.42
CA LYS A 5 12.10 -20.65 12.17
C LYS A 5 11.77 -19.62 11.11
N THR A 6 10.51 -19.53 10.72
CA THR A 6 10.01 -18.50 9.81
C THR A 6 10.41 -17.17 10.43
N ARG A 7 11.45 -16.52 9.87
CA ARG A 7 11.92 -15.23 10.38
C ARG A 7 10.75 -14.26 10.26
N LYS A 8 10.16 -13.90 11.40
CA LYS A 8 8.97 -13.07 11.46
C LYS A 8 9.39 -11.63 11.18
N ILE A 9 9.28 -11.22 9.93
CA ILE A 9 9.44 -9.82 9.53
C ILE A 9 8.08 -9.15 9.74
N SER A 10 8.05 -8.08 10.52
CA SER A 10 6.88 -7.20 10.64
C SER A 10 7.18 -5.89 9.91
N LYS A 11 6.23 -5.45 9.08
CA LYS A 11 6.32 -4.22 8.29
C LYS A 11 5.11 -3.38 8.62
N ILE A 12 5.36 -2.17 9.09
CA ILE A 12 4.33 -1.22 9.53
C ILE A 12 4.39 0.00 8.62
N TYR A 13 3.23 0.36 8.09
CA TYR A 13 3.02 1.48 7.19
C TYR A 13 2.05 2.47 7.82
N ARG A 14 2.20 3.74 7.42
CA ARG A 14 1.20 4.79 7.60
C ARG A 14 0.53 5.09 6.27
N ALA A 15 -0.78 5.27 6.30
CA ALA A 15 -1.55 5.58 5.10
C ALA A 15 -2.69 6.55 5.42
N LEU A 16 -2.98 7.44 4.49
CA LEU A 16 -4.17 8.29 4.52
C LEU A 16 -5.14 7.77 3.45
N VAL A 17 -6.38 7.49 3.85
CA VAL A 17 -7.40 6.89 2.99
C VAL A 17 -8.63 7.77 2.86
N ASN A 18 -9.35 7.59 1.75
CA ASN A 18 -10.65 8.20 1.53
C ASN A 18 -11.74 7.54 2.39
N GLY A 19 -12.66 8.37 2.91
CA GLY A 19 -13.79 7.93 3.72
C GLY A 19 -13.45 7.69 5.19
N ILE A 20 -14.48 7.40 5.96
CA ILE A 20 -14.39 7.11 7.40
C ILE A 20 -14.47 5.61 7.65
N LEU A 21 -13.40 5.03 8.20
CA LEU A 21 -13.42 3.64 8.64
C LEU A 21 -14.17 3.54 9.97
N ASN A 22 -15.34 2.90 9.98
CA ASN A 22 -16.17 2.78 11.19
C ASN A 22 -15.56 1.87 12.26
N GLN A 23 -14.73 0.91 11.87
CA GLN A 23 -14.08 -0.03 12.79
C GLN A 23 -12.67 0.43 13.10
N ASP A 24 -12.27 0.36 14.37
CA ASP A 24 -10.91 0.73 14.79
C ASP A 24 -9.86 -0.26 14.30
N LYS A 25 -10.25 -1.53 14.10
CA LYS A 25 -9.34 -2.61 13.66
C LYS A 25 -10.01 -3.45 12.57
N ILE A 26 -9.30 -3.66 11.46
CA ILE A 26 -9.79 -4.42 10.32
C ILE A 26 -8.70 -5.42 9.89
N ILE A 27 -9.09 -6.67 9.60
CA ILE A 27 -8.18 -7.68 9.03
C ILE A 27 -8.64 -8.00 7.62
N ILE A 28 -7.76 -7.77 6.64
CA ILE A 28 -8.05 -7.99 5.23
C ILE A 28 -7.22 -9.18 4.74
N LYS A 29 -7.89 -10.24 4.31
CA LYS A 29 -7.28 -11.51 3.85
C LYS A 29 -7.50 -11.80 2.36
N GLN A 30 -7.97 -10.81 1.61
CA GLN A 30 -8.26 -10.96 0.19
C GLN A 30 -6.98 -11.40 -0.55
N PRO A 31 -6.97 -12.57 -1.23
CA PRO A 31 -5.80 -12.97 -2.00
C PRO A 31 -5.50 -11.99 -3.12
N ILE A 32 -4.21 -11.81 -3.43
CA ILE A 32 -3.75 -10.91 -4.48
C ILE A 32 -3.04 -11.73 -5.55
N GLY A 33 -3.56 -11.65 -6.78
CA GLY A 33 -2.92 -12.17 -7.98
C GLY A 33 -2.04 -11.14 -8.66
N THR A 34 -1.29 -11.58 -9.66
CA THR A 34 -0.54 -10.65 -10.52
C THR A 34 -1.54 -9.79 -11.30
N MET A 35 -1.35 -8.47 -11.29
CA MET A 35 -2.16 -7.56 -12.10
C MET A 35 -2.08 -7.98 -13.57
N ARG A 36 -3.22 -8.00 -14.27
CA ARG A 36 -3.24 -8.20 -15.73
C ARG A 36 -2.73 -6.92 -16.38
N TYR A 37 -1.43 -6.89 -16.65
CA TYR A 37 -0.81 -5.90 -17.53
C TYR A 37 -0.31 -6.65 -18.77
N PRO A 38 -0.49 -6.11 -19.99
CA PRO A 38 0.07 -6.71 -21.20
C PRO A 38 1.57 -7.03 -21.01
N GLY A 39 1.98 -8.26 -21.34
CA GLY A 39 3.36 -8.74 -21.13
C GLY A 39 3.67 -9.37 -19.75
N VAL A 40 2.75 -9.35 -18.77
CA VAL A 40 2.94 -10.02 -17.47
C VAL A 40 2.15 -11.34 -17.42
N ALA A 41 2.85 -12.45 -17.16
CA ALA A 41 2.23 -13.78 -17.09
C ALA A 41 1.09 -13.84 -16.05
N LYS A 42 -0.05 -14.45 -16.42
CA LYS A 42 -1.18 -14.74 -15.51
C LYS A 42 -0.68 -15.62 -14.36
N GLY A 43 -0.54 -15.04 -13.17
CA GLY A 43 -0.16 -15.76 -11.96
C GLY A 43 -1.36 -16.22 -11.14
N LEU A 44 -1.16 -17.26 -10.33
CA LEU A 44 -2.10 -17.70 -9.30
C LEU A 44 -2.30 -16.59 -8.25
N GLN A 45 -3.52 -16.43 -7.74
CA GLN A 45 -3.79 -15.57 -6.58
C GLN A 45 -3.03 -16.11 -5.37
N LYS A 46 -2.24 -15.25 -4.72
CA LYS A 46 -1.44 -15.64 -3.56
C LYS A 46 -2.07 -15.07 -2.29
N PRO A 47 -2.02 -15.81 -1.16
CA PRO A 47 -2.46 -15.27 0.12
C PRO A 47 -1.75 -13.96 0.44
N ALA A 48 -2.55 -13.01 0.93
CA ALA A 48 -2.12 -11.71 1.41
C ALA A 48 -2.91 -11.37 2.69
N LEU A 49 -2.23 -10.77 3.66
CA LEU A 49 -2.85 -10.36 4.92
C LEU A 49 -2.36 -8.97 5.31
N SER A 50 -3.32 -8.08 5.56
CA SER A 50 -3.09 -6.75 6.13
C SER A 50 -3.94 -6.57 7.38
N LYS A 51 -3.34 -6.05 8.45
CA LYS A 51 -4.05 -5.61 9.66
C LYS A 51 -4.04 -4.09 9.67
N VAL A 52 -5.22 -3.49 9.67
CA VAL A 52 -5.42 -2.05 9.65
C VAL A 52 -5.86 -1.62 11.05
N GLU A 53 -5.25 -0.58 11.57
CA GLU A 53 -5.64 0.08 12.81
C GLU A 53 -5.89 1.56 12.51
N VAL A 54 -7.08 2.05 12.87
CA VAL A 54 -7.44 3.45 12.72
C VAL A 54 -6.73 4.28 13.78
N LEU A 55 -6.17 5.38 13.32
CA LEU A 55 -5.32 6.26 14.11
C LEU A 55 -6.06 7.56 14.39
N GLU A 56 -6.59 8.17 13.32
CA GLU A 56 -7.42 9.36 13.41
C GLU A 56 -8.47 9.36 12.31
N ARG A 57 -9.60 10.00 12.59
CA ARG A 57 -10.71 10.19 11.64
C ARG A 57 -10.93 11.69 11.47
N ASP A 58 -10.85 12.16 10.24
CA ASP A 58 -11.20 13.52 9.88
C ASP A 58 -12.53 13.51 9.14
N SER A 59 -13.61 13.77 9.89
CA SER A 59 -14.97 13.83 9.34
C SER A 59 -15.19 15.06 8.43
N GLN A 60 -14.39 16.12 8.56
CA GLN A 60 -14.53 17.33 7.74
C GLN A 60 -13.98 17.10 6.34
N LEU A 61 -12.82 16.45 6.25
CA LEU A 61 -12.19 16.07 4.98
C LEU A 61 -12.67 14.73 4.44
N ASN A 62 -13.47 13.99 5.22
CA ASN A 62 -13.93 12.64 4.93
C ASN A 62 -12.74 11.68 4.65
N GLN A 63 -11.80 11.64 5.59
CA GLN A 63 -10.55 10.88 5.49
C GLN A 63 -10.25 10.15 6.80
N THR A 64 -9.44 9.09 6.71
CA THR A 64 -8.96 8.36 7.88
C THR A 64 -7.45 8.15 7.78
N LEU A 65 -6.73 8.50 8.85
CA LEU A 65 -5.33 8.11 9.01
C LEU A 65 -5.29 6.69 9.61
N VAL A 66 -4.50 5.80 9.02
CA VAL A 66 -4.40 4.41 9.46
C VAL A 66 -2.96 3.94 9.57
N GLN A 67 -2.75 2.96 10.46
CA GLN A 67 -1.59 2.09 10.47
C GLN A 67 -1.92 0.79 9.74
N VAL A 68 -1.00 0.28 8.92
CA VAL A 68 -1.15 -1.02 8.27
C VAL A 68 0.05 -1.91 8.56
N GLU A 69 -0.18 -3.02 9.24
CA GLU A 69 0.80 -4.11 9.36
C GLU A 69 0.56 -5.14 8.24
N ILE A 70 1.61 -5.53 7.52
CA ILE A 70 1.53 -6.62 6.53
C ILE A 70 2.45 -7.78 6.90
N GLU A 71 1.94 -9.00 6.74
CA GLU A 71 2.72 -10.23 6.94
C GLU A 71 3.30 -10.76 5.62
N SER A 72 2.68 -10.40 4.51
CA SER A 72 3.15 -10.65 3.14
C SER A 72 3.73 -9.39 2.50
N GLY A 73 4.16 -9.47 1.25
CA GLY A 73 4.62 -8.31 0.48
C GLY A 73 4.22 -8.44 -0.98
N ARG A 74 2.91 -8.62 -1.25
CA ARG A 74 2.42 -8.69 -2.63
C ARG A 74 2.50 -7.29 -3.28
N PRO A 75 2.71 -7.21 -4.61
CA PRO A 75 2.70 -5.93 -5.32
C PRO A 75 1.41 -5.16 -4.99
N HIS A 76 1.56 -3.89 -4.64
CA HIS A 76 0.46 -2.97 -4.32
C HIS A 76 -0.50 -3.44 -3.21
N GLN A 77 -0.07 -4.36 -2.34
CA GLN A 77 -0.96 -5.03 -1.39
C GLN A 77 -1.83 -4.07 -0.57
N ILE A 78 -1.23 -3.03 0.00
CA ILE A 78 -1.94 -2.06 0.84
C ILE A 78 -2.93 -1.25 0.00
N ARG A 79 -2.50 -0.79 -1.18
CA ARG A 79 -3.34 -0.05 -2.14
C ARG A 79 -4.59 -0.86 -2.50
N ILE A 80 -4.39 -2.11 -2.94
CA ILE A 80 -5.46 -3.04 -3.32
C ILE A 80 -6.39 -3.34 -2.14
N HIS A 81 -5.85 -3.69 -0.97
CA HIS A 81 -6.66 -4.09 0.18
C HIS A 81 -7.53 -2.95 0.70
N LEU A 82 -6.98 -1.74 0.83
CA LEU A 82 -7.73 -0.59 1.33
C LEU A 82 -8.81 -0.17 0.33
N SER A 83 -8.49 -0.14 -0.96
CA SER A 83 -9.46 0.03 -2.05
C SER A 83 -10.55 -1.06 -2.07
N PHE A 84 -10.20 -2.32 -1.82
CA PHE A 84 -11.13 -3.46 -1.79
C PHE A 84 -12.17 -3.32 -0.68
N ILE A 85 -11.79 -2.78 0.47
CA ILE A 85 -12.75 -2.50 1.56
C ILE A 85 -13.48 -1.16 1.41
N GLY A 86 -13.31 -0.47 0.27
CA GLY A 86 -14.01 0.78 -0.04
C GLY A 86 -13.30 2.07 0.40
N HIS A 87 -12.05 1.97 0.84
CA HIS A 87 -11.27 3.09 1.36
C HIS A 87 -9.93 3.20 0.62
N PRO A 88 -9.90 3.52 -0.68
CA PRO A 88 -8.65 3.67 -1.43
C PRO A 88 -7.74 4.72 -0.76
N LEU A 89 -6.44 4.63 -1.02
CA LEU A 89 -5.51 5.66 -0.55
C LEU A 89 -5.89 7.01 -1.16
N LEU A 90 -5.80 8.06 -0.35
CA LEU A 90 -6.01 9.41 -0.84
C LEU A 90 -4.98 9.72 -1.93
N GLY A 91 -5.46 10.14 -3.11
CA GLY A 91 -4.62 10.48 -4.26
C GLY A 91 -4.09 9.29 -5.07
N ASP A 92 -4.55 8.05 -4.83
CA ASP A 92 -4.16 6.91 -5.66
C ASP A 92 -4.73 7.04 -7.07
N PRO A 93 -3.88 7.17 -8.12
CA PRO A 93 -4.37 7.34 -9.47
C PRO A 93 -4.84 6.01 -10.07
N LEU A 94 -4.42 4.87 -9.51
CA LEU A 94 -4.59 3.56 -10.14
C LEU A 94 -5.73 2.77 -9.53
N TYR A 95 -5.94 2.84 -8.21
CA TYR A 95 -6.97 2.05 -7.52
C TYR A 95 -8.08 2.93 -6.99
N ASP A 96 -9.30 2.66 -7.46
CA ASP A 96 -10.53 3.23 -6.92
C ASP A 96 -11.30 2.19 -6.09
N VAL A 97 -12.43 2.54 -5.50
CA VAL A 97 -13.29 1.64 -4.71
C VAL A 97 -13.54 0.32 -5.46
N GLY A 98 -13.26 -0.82 -4.79
CA GLY A 98 -13.49 -2.16 -5.32
C GLY A 98 -12.24 -3.00 -5.60
N GLY A 99 -11.04 -2.46 -5.37
CA GLY A 99 -9.79 -3.21 -5.42
C GLY A 99 -9.24 -3.48 -6.82
N GLN A 100 -9.87 -2.94 -7.87
CA GLN A 100 -9.46 -3.12 -9.26
C GLN A 100 -8.71 -1.88 -9.79
N PRO A 101 -7.68 -2.05 -10.62
CA PRO A 101 -6.98 -0.94 -11.22
C PRO A 101 -7.81 -0.30 -12.36
N MET A 102 -7.77 1.02 -12.47
CA MET A 102 -8.50 1.82 -13.47
C MET A 102 -7.94 1.69 -14.89
N CYS A 103 -6.74 1.16 -15.07
CA CYS A 103 -6.04 1.10 -16.36
C CYS A 103 -6.56 0.02 -17.33
N PHE A 104 -7.81 -0.44 -17.21
CA PHE A 104 -8.23 -1.73 -17.75
C PHE A 104 -8.60 -1.75 -19.24
N ASP A 105 -8.71 -0.63 -19.96
CA ASP A 105 -9.04 -0.73 -21.40
C ASP A 105 -7.79 -0.98 -22.24
N SER A 106 -7.72 -2.23 -22.72
CA SER A 106 -6.66 -2.86 -23.50
C SER A 106 -6.63 -2.46 -24.98
N GLU A 107 -7.20 -1.33 -25.40
CA GLU A 107 -7.45 -1.11 -26.83
C GLU A 107 -6.50 -0.15 -27.55
N HIS A 108 -5.66 0.64 -26.88
CA HIS A 108 -4.67 1.47 -27.58
C HIS A 108 -3.40 1.67 -26.73
N GLU A 109 -2.39 0.83 -26.94
CA GLU A 109 -1.03 1.14 -26.53
C GLU A 109 -0.44 2.04 -27.62
N ASP A 110 -0.30 3.32 -27.31
CA ASP A 110 0.41 4.25 -28.18
C ASP A 110 1.92 3.93 -28.05
N GLU A 111 2.44 3.14 -28.98
CA GLU A 111 3.86 2.76 -29.04
C GLU A 111 4.74 3.88 -29.64
N SER A 112 4.20 5.10 -29.79
CA SER A 112 4.97 6.24 -30.25
C SER A 112 6.04 6.62 -29.22
N PHE A 113 7.26 6.81 -29.72
CA PHE A 113 8.34 7.41 -28.95
C PHE A 113 8.13 8.92 -28.95
N ALA A 114 8.30 9.55 -27.80
CA ALA A 114 8.41 11.00 -27.71
C ALA A 114 9.59 11.49 -28.56
N GLU A 115 9.55 12.75 -29.00
CA GLU A 115 10.58 13.34 -29.88
C GLU A 115 12.01 13.25 -29.30
N ASP A 116 12.14 13.14 -27.97
CA ASP A 116 13.41 12.97 -27.25
C ASP A 116 13.90 11.52 -27.15
N GLY A 117 13.17 10.56 -27.74
CA GLY A 117 13.45 9.13 -27.66
C GLY A 117 12.93 8.45 -26.38
N GLY A 118 12.18 9.17 -25.54
CA GLY A 118 11.44 8.62 -24.41
C GLY A 118 10.14 7.93 -24.83
N TYR A 119 9.45 7.31 -23.87
CA TYR A 119 8.07 6.87 -24.07
C TYR A 119 7.14 8.05 -23.82
N GLU A 120 6.15 8.27 -24.70
CA GLU A 120 5.09 9.20 -24.39
C GLU A 120 4.35 8.73 -23.13
N ARG A 121 4.09 9.66 -22.21
CA ARG A 121 3.40 9.33 -20.96
C ARG A 121 1.97 8.89 -21.30
N PRO A 122 1.55 7.67 -20.92
CA PRO A 122 0.19 7.23 -21.20
C PRO A 122 -0.84 8.15 -20.56
N ALA A 123 -1.95 8.39 -21.25
CA ALA A 123 -3.08 9.17 -20.70
C ALA A 123 -3.76 8.46 -19.53
N LYS A 124 -3.66 7.12 -19.46
CA LYS A 124 -4.20 6.30 -18.37
C LYS A 124 -3.15 6.08 -17.28
N PRO A 125 -3.57 5.98 -16.01
CA PRO A 125 -2.68 5.67 -14.90
C PRO A 125 -1.94 4.35 -15.09
N VAL A 126 -0.66 4.31 -14.71
CA VAL A 126 0.18 3.11 -14.76
C VAL A 126 0.61 2.68 -13.34
N PRO A 127 1.04 1.41 -13.15
CA PRO A 127 1.48 0.90 -11.85
C PRO A 127 2.48 1.77 -11.08
N GLY A 128 3.38 2.44 -11.79
CA GLY A 128 4.42 3.31 -11.23
C GLY A 128 3.97 4.73 -10.88
N ASP A 129 2.75 5.13 -11.25
CA ASP A 129 2.27 6.47 -10.90
C ASP A 129 2.16 6.62 -9.37
N CYS A 130 2.71 7.72 -8.90
CA CYS A 130 2.67 8.15 -7.50
C CYS A 130 1.49 9.10 -7.28
N GLY A 131 1.42 9.76 -6.11
CA GLY A 131 0.36 10.71 -5.75
C GLY A 131 -0.48 10.27 -4.56
N TYR A 132 -0.34 9.01 -4.15
CA TYR A 132 -0.97 8.48 -2.94
C TYR A 132 -0.13 8.68 -1.68
N TYR A 133 -0.82 8.72 -0.54
CA TYR A 133 -0.19 8.84 0.77
C TYR A 133 0.00 7.47 1.44
N LEU A 134 1.17 6.88 1.22
CA LEU A 134 1.60 5.64 1.84
C LEU A 134 3.09 5.72 2.21
N HIS A 135 3.41 5.46 3.47
CA HIS A 135 4.76 5.57 4.00
C HIS A 135 5.16 4.32 4.78
N ALA A 136 6.30 3.73 4.43
CA ALA A 136 6.89 2.62 5.17
C ALA A 136 7.54 3.16 6.46
N HIS A 137 6.85 3.04 7.58
CA HIS A 137 7.26 3.68 8.83
C HIS A 137 8.23 2.83 9.64
N GLN A 138 7.94 1.53 9.84
CA GLN A 138 8.77 0.66 10.67
C GLN A 138 8.97 -0.71 10.03
N LEU A 139 10.18 -1.24 10.20
CA LEU A 139 10.56 -2.59 9.85
C LEU A 139 11.18 -3.26 11.08
N VAL A 140 10.58 -4.38 11.50
CA VAL A 140 11.09 -5.20 12.60
C VAL A 140 11.49 -6.56 12.04
N LEU A 141 12.74 -6.95 12.25
CA LEU A 141 13.27 -8.23 11.79
C LEU A 141 14.33 -8.77 12.76
N SER A 142 14.59 -10.07 12.72
CA SER A 142 15.76 -10.66 13.39
C SER A 142 17.02 -10.46 12.53
N HIS A 143 18.10 -9.96 13.12
CA HIS A 143 19.41 -9.85 12.49
C HIS A 143 19.83 -11.23 11.94
N PRO A 144 20.23 -11.35 10.66
CA PRO A 144 20.38 -12.64 9.99
C PRO A 144 21.45 -13.55 10.61
N THR A 145 22.50 -12.97 11.18
CA THR A 145 23.61 -13.69 11.85
C THR A 145 23.55 -13.64 13.39
N LYS A 146 23.17 -12.51 13.99
CA LYS A 146 23.15 -12.33 15.45
C LYS A 146 21.87 -12.81 16.14
N ASN A 147 20.77 -13.02 15.39
CA ASN A 147 19.43 -13.33 15.92
C ASN A 147 18.86 -12.28 16.90
N GLU A 148 19.48 -11.11 17.04
CA GLU A 148 18.96 -9.96 17.77
C GLU A 148 17.79 -9.32 17.01
N VAL A 149 16.79 -8.80 17.72
CA VAL A 149 15.69 -8.08 17.07
C VAL A 149 16.16 -6.67 16.71
N ILE A 150 16.09 -6.34 15.43
CA ILE A 150 16.35 -5.00 14.90
C ILE A 150 15.02 -4.31 14.62
N LYS A 151 14.88 -3.07 15.08
CA LYS A 151 13.80 -2.16 14.69
C LYS A 151 14.41 -0.99 13.92
N ILE A 152 13.95 -0.79 12.69
CA ILE A 152 14.32 0.33 11.84
C ILE A 152 13.07 1.20 11.69
N THR A 153 13.21 2.51 11.93
CA THR A 153 12.12 3.48 11.86
C THR A 153 12.48 4.60 10.89
N ALA A 154 11.62 4.86 9.91
CA ALA A 154 11.66 6.05 9.08
C ALA A 154 10.78 7.15 9.70
N PRO A 155 11.26 8.40 9.82
CA PRO A 155 10.46 9.50 10.35
C PRO A 155 9.18 9.73 9.54
N LEU A 156 8.07 9.98 10.24
CA LEU A 156 6.79 10.24 9.58
C LEU A 156 6.80 11.61 8.90
N PRO A 157 6.33 11.71 7.64
CA PRO A 157 6.00 13.00 7.04
C PRO A 157 4.84 13.62 7.80
N SER A 158 4.79 14.95 7.89
CA SER A 158 3.81 15.69 8.71
C SER A 158 2.36 15.29 8.42
N ILE A 159 2.01 15.09 7.14
CA ILE A 159 0.65 14.71 6.72
C ILE A 159 0.22 13.31 7.18
N LEU A 160 1.16 12.47 7.63
CA LEU A 160 0.89 11.11 8.12
C LEU A 160 1.15 10.96 9.62
N ARG A 161 1.28 12.08 10.35
CA ARG A 161 1.33 12.09 11.81
C ARG A 161 -0.07 12.27 12.37
N THR A 162 -0.29 11.70 13.54
CA THR A 162 -1.44 12.09 14.38
C THR A 162 -1.23 13.51 14.93
N GLN A 163 -2.30 14.11 15.44
CA GLN A 163 -2.23 15.38 16.19
C GLN A 163 -1.30 15.21 17.40
N ALA A 164 -1.45 14.12 18.16
CA ALA A 164 -0.58 13.81 19.30
C ALA A 164 0.90 13.68 18.90
N GLU A 165 1.21 12.94 17.82
CA GLU A 165 2.58 12.81 17.30
C GLU A 165 3.16 14.15 16.81
N THR A 166 2.30 15.09 16.43
CA THR A 166 2.70 16.43 15.97
C THR A 166 2.99 17.35 17.16
N GLU A 167 2.19 17.26 18.22
CA GLU A 167 2.37 18.01 19.47
C GLU A 167 3.64 17.60 20.23
N GLU A 168 3.98 16.31 20.26
CA GLU A 168 5.21 15.79 20.91
C GLU A 168 6.53 16.31 20.29
N LEU A 169 6.46 16.86 19.07
CA LEU A 169 7.62 17.37 18.33
C LEU A 169 7.80 18.90 18.44
N MET A 170 6.87 19.59 19.10
CA MET A 170 6.91 21.04 19.35
C MET A 170 7.41 21.36 20.75
#